data_AF-T0QKT4-F1
#
_entry.id   AF-T0QKT4-F1
#
_cell.length_a   1.000
_cell.length_b   1.000
_cell.length_c   1.000
_cell.angle_alpha   90.00
_cell.angle_beta   90.00
_cell.angle_gamma   90.00
#
_symmetry.space_group_name_H-M   'P 1'
#
loop_
_entity.id
_entity.type
_entity.pdbx_description
1 polymer ?
#
loop_
_entity_poly.entity_id
_entity_poly.type
_entity_poly.pdbx_seq_one_letter_code
_entity_poly.pdbx_strand_id
1 'polypeptide(L)'
;AYRVDEILAASDDVSGKFTPYYQEPDAEKKIAIVKELAAGVLPTLFAGIEARLVAAAAKGPYLLGETLSLADLELFVVRMTVQSGEWIGAPTTLCGAYPRWNEIADAVAALPKIQAWYKNHP
;
A
#
# COMPACT_ATOMS: atom_id res chain seq x y z
N ALA A 1 -4.15 16.15 -14.05
CA ALA A 1 -5.49 15.82 -13.51
C ALA A 1 -5.55 14.31 -13.24
N TYR A 2 -6.44 13.83 -12.37
CA TYR A 2 -6.68 12.40 -12.04
C TYR A 2 -5.57 11.62 -11.31
N ARG A 3 -4.60 12.29 -10.69
CA ARG A 3 -3.52 11.61 -9.94
C ARG A 3 -4.04 10.77 -8.77
N VAL A 4 -5.10 11.24 -8.11
CA VAL A 4 -5.73 10.48 -7.00
C VAL A 4 -6.32 9.18 -7.54
N ASP A 5 -7.16 9.29 -8.58
CA ASP A 5 -7.83 8.13 -9.20
C ASP A 5 -6.83 7.13 -9.78
N GLU A 6 -5.72 7.62 -10.33
CA GLU A 6 -4.64 6.79 -10.84
C GLU A 6 -4.01 5.91 -9.77
N ILE A 7 -3.71 6.46 -8.59
CA ILE A 7 -3.13 5.68 -7.48
C ILE A 7 -4.17 4.70 -6.92
N LEU A 8 -5.43 5.11 -6.81
CA LEU A 8 -6.51 4.23 -6.36
C LEU A 8 -6.71 3.05 -7.32
N ALA A 9 -6.72 3.31 -8.63
CA ALA A 9 -6.81 2.25 -9.65
C ALA A 9 -5.62 1.29 -9.58
N ALA A 10 -4.41 1.79 -9.32
CA ALA A 10 -3.25 0.93 -9.12
C ALA A 10 -3.34 0.09 -7.84
N SER A 11 -3.98 0.61 -6.78
CA SER A 11 -4.28 -0.16 -5.56
C SER A 11 -5.36 -1.22 -5.80
N ASP A 12 -6.36 -0.92 -6.62
CA ASP A 12 -7.37 -1.89 -7.05
C ASP A 12 -6.73 -3.02 -7.87
N ASP A 13 -5.74 -2.72 -8.72
CA ASP A 13 -4.96 -3.73 -9.43
C ASP A 13 -4.22 -4.67 -8.45
N VAL A 14 -3.62 -4.12 -7.37
CA VAL A 14 -2.99 -4.91 -6.30
C VAL A 14 -4.03 -5.81 -5.63
N SER A 15 -5.15 -5.23 -5.19
CA SER A 15 -6.23 -5.95 -4.51
C SER A 15 -6.83 -7.05 -5.39
N GLY A 16 -6.99 -6.77 -6.68
CA GLY A 16 -7.48 -7.73 -7.67
C GLY A 16 -6.61 -8.99 -7.78
N LYS A 17 -5.29 -8.88 -7.56
CA LYS A 17 -4.38 -10.04 -7.54
C LYS A 17 -4.63 -10.98 -6.37
N PHE A 18 -5.27 -10.53 -5.30
CA PHE A 18 -5.61 -11.37 -4.15
C PHE A 18 -6.94 -12.12 -4.33
N THR A 19 -7.65 -11.95 -5.45
CA THR A 19 -8.90 -12.72 -5.71
C THR A 19 -8.71 -14.24 -5.56
N PRO A 20 -7.66 -14.88 -6.14
CA PRO A 20 -7.42 -16.32 -5.94
C PRO A 20 -7.12 -16.67 -4.49
N TYR A 21 -6.43 -15.80 -3.75
CA TYR A 21 -6.17 -15.99 -2.32
C TYR A 21 -7.47 -16.03 -1.53
N TYR A 22 -8.40 -15.10 -1.75
CA TYR A 22 -9.66 -15.07 -0.99
C TYR A 22 -10.60 -16.24 -1.32
N GLN A 23 -10.49 -16.79 -2.53
CA GLN A 23 -11.33 -17.91 -3.00
C GLN A 23 -10.76 -19.28 -2.65
N GLU A 24 -9.49 -19.36 -2.22
CA GLU A 24 -8.83 -20.63 -1.91
C GLU A 24 -9.14 -21.10 -0.47
N PRO A 25 -9.77 -22.28 -0.29
CA PRO A 25 -10.03 -22.84 1.04
C PRO A 25 -8.79 -23.49 1.68
N ASP A 26 -7.82 -23.96 0.90
CA ASP A 26 -6.64 -24.65 1.41
C ASP A 26 -5.58 -23.67 1.93
N ALA A 27 -5.14 -23.86 3.17
CA ALA A 27 -4.22 -22.95 3.83
C ALA A 27 -2.81 -22.96 3.21
N GLU A 28 -2.33 -24.11 2.74
CA GLU A 28 -0.99 -24.23 2.14
C GLU A 28 -0.97 -23.56 0.76
N LYS A 29 -2.04 -23.76 -0.03
CA LYS A 29 -2.21 -23.09 -1.33
C LYS A 29 -2.34 -21.58 -1.18
N LYS A 30 -3.05 -21.10 -0.16
CA LYS A 30 -3.10 -19.66 0.17
C LYS A 30 -1.72 -19.06 0.39
N ILE A 31 -0.88 -19.73 1.18
CA ILE A 31 0.50 -19.29 1.43
C ILE A 31 1.32 -19.31 0.14
N ALA A 32 1.15 -20.34 -0.70
CA ALA A 32 1.83 -20.42 -1.99
C ALA A 32 1.46 -19.26 -2.93
N ILE A 33 0.16 -18.89 -3.00
CA ILE A 33 -0.31 -17.73 -3.77
C ILE A 33 0.36 -16.45 -3.27
N VAL A 34 0.35 -16.19 -1.96
CA VAL A 34 0.98 -14.98 -1.39
C VAL A 34 2.48 -14.94 -1.67
N LYS A 35 3.18 -16.06 -1.58
CA LYS A 35 4.61 -16.15 -1.93
C LYS A 35 4.87 -15.79 -3.39
N GLU A 36 4.07 -16.31 -4.31
CA GLU A 36 4.19 -16.00 -5.75
C GLU A 36 3.93 -14.52 -6.01
N LEU A 37 2.87 -13.96 -5.41
CA LEU A 37 2.56 -12.54 -5.51
C LEU A 37 3.71 -11.67 -4.98
N ALA A 38 4.25 -12.00 -3.80
CA ALA A 38 5.33 -11.26 -3.16
C ALA A 38 6.67 -11.38 -3.90
N ALA A 39 6.91 -12.49 -4.61
CA ALA A 39 8.17 -12.72 -5.33
C ALA A 39 8.29 -11.93 -6.65
N GLY A 40 7.20 -11.42 -7.21
CA GLY A 40 7.26 -10.71 -8.50
C GLY A 40 6.13 -9.73 -8.76
N VAL A 41 4.87 -10.16 -8.61
CA VAL A 41 3.71 -9.34 -9.01
C VAL A 41 3.61 -8.07 -8.16
N LEU A 42 3.65 -8.20 -6.83
CA LEU A 42 3.57 -7.07 -5.91
C LEU A 42 4.76 -6.11 -6.04
N PRO A 43 6.04 -6.59 -6.07
CA PRO A 43 7.16 -5.70 -6.34
C PRO A 43 7.00 -4.86 -7.61
N THR A 44 6.47 -5.46 -8.68
CA THR A 44 6.26 -4.78 -9.97
C THR A 44 5.18 -3.71 -9.86
N LEU A 45 4.03 -4.02 -9.26
CA LEU A 45 2.93 -3.06 -9.07
C LEU A 45 3.35 -1.92 -8.13
N PHE A 46 4.01 -2.25 -7.02
CA PHE A 46 4.47 -1.26 -6.04
C PHE A 46 5.55 -0.33 -6.63
N ALA A 47 6.47 -0.86 -7.45
CA ALA A 47 7.43 -0.03 -8.18
C ALA A 47 6.72 0.91 -9.18
N GLY A 48 5.64 0.46 -9.82
CA GLY A 48 4.81 1.29 -10.68
C GLY A 48 4.14 2.44 -9.91
N ILE A 49 3.56 2.15 -8.74
CA ILE A 49 2.97 3.15 -7.85
C ILE A 49 4.05 4.17 -7.45
N GLU A 50 5.19 3.71 -6.90
CA GLU A 50 6.31 4.57 -6.50
C GLU A 50 6.76 5.49 -7.64
N ALA A 51 6.90 4.97 -8.86
CA ALA A 51 7.28 5.77 -10.02
C ALA A 51 6.29 6.91 -10.30
N ARG A 52 4.97 6.68 -10.13
CA ARG A 52 3.95 7.74 -10.27
C ARG A 52 4.04 8.76 -9.15
N LEU A 53 4.30 8.33 -7.91
CA LEU A 53 4.49 9.23 -6.76
C LEU A 53 5.69 10.16 -6.96
N VAL A 54 6.82 9.61 -7.42
CA VAL A 54 8.02 10.39 -7.74
C VAL A 54 7.77 11.33 -8.92
N ALA A 55 7.11 10.87 -9.99
CA ALA A 55 6.81 11.67 -11.17
C ALA A 55 5.81 12.81 -10.90
N ALA A 56 4.96 12.69 -9.87
CA ALA A 56 4.04 13.75 -9.49
C ALA A 56 4.78 15.05 -9.13
N ALA A 57 6.04 14.95 -8.66
CA ALA A 57 6.94 16.05 -8.30
C ALA A 57 6.28 17.14 -7.44
N ALA A 58 5.27 16.76 -6.66
CA ALA A 58 4.57 17.67 -5.78
C ALA A 58 5.46 18.00 -4.59
N LYS A 59 5.58 19.29 -4.26
CA LYS A 59 6.24 19.72 -3.02
C LYS A 59 5.23 19.60 -1.88
N GLY A 60 5.61 18.90 -0.82
CA GLY A 60 4.80 18.70 0.36
C GLY A 60 4.69 17.23 0.76
N PRO A 61 4.06 16.94 1.91
CA PRO A 61 4.03 15.60 2.48
C PRO A 61 3.22 14.60 1.65
N TYR A 62 2.19 15.04 0.92
CA TYR A 62 1.20 14.19 0.25
C TYR A 62 1.37 14.12 -1.27
N LEU A 63 0.61 13.24 -1.93
CA LEU A 63 0.55 13.09 -3.39
C LEU A 63 0.28 14.41 -4.12
N LEU A 64 -0.60 15.25 -3.57
CA LEU A 64 -0.97 16.55 -4.11
C LEU A 64 -0.21 17.72 -3.44
N GLY A 65 0.92 17.43 -2.80
CA GLY A 65 1.73 18.39 -2.07
C GLY A 65 1.21 18.61 -0.65
N GLU A 66 0.65 19.78 -0.37
CA GLU A 66 0.12 20.13 0.97
C GLU A 66 -1.30 19.57 1.22
N THR A 67 -1.97 19.06 0.19
CA THR A 67 -3.36 18.59 0.29
C THR A 67 -3.41 17.08 0.47
N LEU A 68 -3.93 16.64 1.63
CA LEU A 68 -4.27 15.24 1.89
C LEU A 68 -5.39 14.77 0.95
N SER A 69 -5.25 13.58 0.39
CA SER A 69 -6.23 12.94 -0.48
C SER A 69 -6.52 11.50 -0.05
N LEU A 70 -7.52 10.89 -0.68
CA LEU A 70 -7.85 9.48 -0.43
C LEU A 70 -6.70 8.54 -0.83
N ALA A 71 -5.93 8.88 -1.87
CA ALA A 71 -4.79 8.08 -2.30
C ALA A 71 -3.70 7.99 -1.22
N ASP A 72 -3.48 9.06 -0.44
CA ASP A 72 -2.50 9.04 0.65
C ASP A 72 -2.92 8.08 1.77
N LEU A 73 -4.23 8.07 2.11
CA LEU A 73 -4.80 7.13 3.08
C LEU A 73 -4.70 5.68 2.58
N GLU A 74 -4.97 5.44 1.30
CA GLU A 74 -4.85 4.12 0.69
C GLU A 74 -3.41 3.59 0.77
N LEU A 75 -2.43 4.42 0.40
CA LEU A 75 -1.01 4.08 0.50
C LEU A 75 -0.61 3.74 1.94
N PHE A 76 -1.11 4.50 2.92
CA PHE A 76 -0.89 4.21 4.32
C PHE A 76 -1.48 2.86 4.74
N VAL A 77 -2.74 2.57 4.37
CA VAL A 77 -3.41 1.30 4.68
C VAL A 77 -2.68 0.11 4.07
N VAL A 78 -2.33 0.17 2.78
CA VAL A 78 -1.61 -0.92 2.10
C VAL A 78 -0.27 -1.19 2.76
N ARG A 79 0.51 -0.14 3.10
CA ARG A 79 1.77 -0.30 3.84
C ARG A 79 1.54 -1.00 5.17
N MET A 80 0.50 -0.62 5.91
CA MET A 80 0.17 -1.23 7.19
C MET A 80 -0.23 -2.69 7.07
N THR A 81 -1.04 -3.05 6.07
CA THR A 81 -1.42 -4.44 5.81
C THR A 81 -0.19 -5.29 5.53
N VAL A 82 0.75 -4.80 4.71
CA VAL A 82 2.03 -5.50 4.45
C VAL A 82 2.83 -5.68 5.75
N GLN A 83 2.93 -4.63 6.57
CA GLN A 83 3.73 -4.66 7.81
C GLN A 83 3.10 -5.51 8.92
N SER A 84 1.79 -5.70 8.91
CA SER A 84 1.07 -6.49 9.92
C SER A 84 1.48 -7.97 9.95
N GLY A 85 1.99 -8.50 8.83
CA GLY A 85 2.29 -9.93 8.67
C GLY A 85 1.06 -10.80 8.37
N GLU A 86 -0.12 -10.22 8.16
CA GLU A 86 -1.34 -10.95 7.77
C GLU A 86 -1.16 -11.73 6.45
N TRP A 87 -0.33 -11.22 5.55
CA TRP A 87 0.04 -11.90 4.30
C TRP A 87 1.12 -12.96 4.55
N ILE A 88 0.71 -14.07 5.18
CA ILE A 88 1.61 -15.19 5.49
C ILE A 88 2.30 -15.68 4.20
N GLY A 89 3.62 -15.49 4.14
CA GLY A 89 4.45 -15.82 2.98
C GLY A 89 5.03 -14.61 2.24
N ALA A 90 4.54 -13.40 2.51
CA ALA A 90 5.14 -12.16 2.03
C ALA A 90 6.10 -11.57 3.09
N PRO A 91 7.23 -10.95 2.69
CA PRO A 91 8.05 -10.19 3.62
C PRO A 91 7.30 -8.95 4.14
N THR A 92 7.29 -8.73 5.46
CA THR A 92 6.73 -7.49 6.06
C THR A 92 7.52 -6.24 5.67
N THR A 93 8.71 -6.42 5.09
CA THR A 93 9.58 -5.38 4.56
C THR A 93 9.34 -5.06 3.09
N LEU A 94 8.33 -5.67 2.45
CA LEU A 94 8.09 -5.52 1.01
C LEU A 94 7.93 -4.05 0.56
N CYS A 95 7.31 -3.19 1.38
CA CYS A 95 7.19 -1.76 1.07
C CYS A 95 8.48 -0.94 1.30
N GLY A 96 9.54 -1.53 1.86
CA GLY A 96 10.75 -0.80 2.26
C GLY A 96 11.55 -0.18 1.12
N ALA A 97 11.35 -0.64 -0.12
CA ALA A 97 12.06 -0.14 -1.30
C ALA A 97 11.46 1.15 -1.91
N TYR A 98 10.34 1.66 -1.36
CA TYR A 98 9.55 2.74 -1.97
C TYR A 98 9.57 4.00 -1.10
N PRO A 99 10.64 4.82 -1.16
CA PRO A 99 10.85 5.93 -0.23
C PRO A 99 9.73 6.98 -0.29
N ARG A 100 9.26 7.37 -1.48
CA ARG A 100 8.23 8.41 -1.59
C ARG A 100 6.90 7.92 -1.02
N TRP A 101 6.52 6.68 -1.29
CA TRP A 101 5.39 6.03 -0.64
C TRP A 101 5.53 6.09 0.88
N ASN A 102 6.67 5.63 1.42
CA ASN A 102 6.87 5.59 2.88
C ASN A 102 6.77 6.98 3.52
N GLU A 103 7.30 8.03 2.90
CA GLU A 103 7.15 9.41 3.38
C GLU A 103 5.68 9.85 3.45
N ILE A 104 4.88 9.55 2.41
CA ILE A 104 3.43 9.85 2.41
C ILE A 104 2.74 9.09 3.55
N ALA A 105 3.03 7.81 3.69
CA ALA A 105 2.43 6.97 4.72
C ALA A 105 2.82 7.44 6.14
N ASP A 106 4.06 7.88 6.35
CA ASP A 106 4.51 8.45 7.61
C ASP A 106 3.81 9.78 7.92
N ALA A 107 3.62 10.64 6.91
CA ALA A 107 2.86 11.87 7.07
C ALA A 107 1.39 11.61 7.44
N VAL A 108 0.76 10.60 6.84
CA VAL A 108 -0.59 10.15 7.20
C VAL A 108 -0.64 9.60 8.62
N ALA A 109 0.33 8.76 9.00
CA ALA A 109 0.43 8.19 10.35
C ALA A 109 0.53 9.27 11.45
N ALA A 110 1.15 10.41 11.13
CA ALA A 110 1.28 11.55 12.03
C ALA A 110 -0.01 12.36 12.23
N LEU A 111 -1.07 12.12 11.45
CA LEU A 111 -2.31 12.86 11.57
C LEU A 111 -3.00 12.60 12.92
N PRO A 112 -3.44 13.64 13.65
CA PRO A 112 -4.06 13.46 14.97
C PRO A 112 -5.28 12.52 14.96
N LYS A 113 -6.05 12.52 13.87
CA LYS A 113 -7.22 11.62 13.71
C LYS A 113 -6.80 10.16 13.54
N ILE A 114 -5.71 9.89 12.82
CA ILE A 114 -5.17 8.53 12.66
C ILE A 114 -4.62 8.04 14.00
N GLN A 115 -3.81 8.85 14.68
CA GLN A 115 -3.30 8.52 16.01
C GLN A 115 -4.42 8.28 17.04
N ALA A 116 -5.48 9.10 17.01
CA ALA A 116 -6.64 8.91 17.88
C ALA A 116 -7.41 7.62 17.56
N TRP A 117 -7.50 7.24 16.28
CA TRP A 117 -8.14 5.99 15.88
C TRP A 117 -7.40 4.77 16.46
N TYR A 118 -6.07 4.70 16.35
CA TYR A 118 -5.26 3.61 16.90
C TYR A 118 -5.33 3.51 18.43
N LYS A 119 -5.44 4.63 19.14
CA LYS A 119 -5.65 4.60 20.60
C LYS A 119 -6.94 3.91 21.03
N ASN A 120 -7.95 3.92 20.15
CA ASN A 120 -9.27 3.34 20.40
C ASN A 120 -9.48 1.98 19.70
N HIS A 121 -8.55 1.58 18.82
CA HIS A 121 -8.60 0.34 18.04
C HIS A 121 -7.18 -0.27 17.95
N PRO A 122 -6.67 -0.87 19.05
CA PRO A 122 -5.33 -1.45 19.12
C PRO A 122 -5.19 -2.77 18.36
#